data_AF-A0A5M8P468-F1
#
_entry.id   AF-A0A5M8P468-F1
#
_cell.length_a   1.000
_cell.length_b   1.000
_cell.length_c   1.000
_cell.angle_alpha   90.00
_cell.angle_beta   90.00
_cell.angle_gamma   90.00
#
_symmetry.space_group_name_H-M   'P 1'
#
loop_
_entity.id
_entity.type
_entity.pdbx_description
1 polymer ?
#
loop_
_entity_poly.entity_id
_entity_poly.type
_entity_poly.pdbx_seq_one_letter_code
_entity_poly.pdbx_strand_id
1 'polypeptide(L)'
;MNEKQKSEFAQKLEQTVKELTSAVEGQKGKGFIFIGVECLEDGDADSTNAVIAIAGSGRQIVEGLAQFIKNPQTRPIMDKAMNLVALGSIADLLTSK
;
A
#
# COMPACT_ATOMS: atom_id res chain seq x y z
N MET A 1 -18.52 14.43 -17.00
CA MET A 1 -17.62 13.90 -15.96
C MET A 1 -17.78 12.39 -15.97
N ASN A 2 -16.83 11.64 -16.55
CA ASN A 2 -16.87 10.18 -16.42
C ASN A 2 -16.06 9.82 -15.19
N GLU A 3 -16.74 9.32 -14.17
CA GLU A 3 -16.10 8.62 -13.06
C GLU A 3 -15.18 7.55 -13.67
N LYS A 4 -13.87 7.69 -13.45
CA LYS A 4 -12.87 6.73 -13.92
C LYS A 4 -13.33 5.34 -13.48
N GLN A 5 -13.63 4.46 -14.44
CA GLN A 5 -13.88 3.05 -14.16
C GLN A 5 -12.68 2.53 -13.37
N LYS A 6 -12.91 2.14 -12.10
CA LYS A 6 -11.87 1.53 -11.27
C LYS A 6 -11.39 0.26 -11.95
N SER A 7 -10.08 0.06 -12.01
CA SER A 7 -9.48 -1.16 -12.56
C SER A 7 -10.03 -2.41 -11.87
N GLU A 8 -10.00 -3.56 -12.55
CA GLU A 8 -10.39 -4.84 -11.95
C GLU A 8 -9.53 -5.16 -10.72
N PHE A 9 -8.27 -4.72 -10.71
CA PHE A 9 -7.37 -4.87 -9.57
C PHE A 9 -7.88 -4.06 -8.36
N ALA A 10 -8.21 -2.79 -8.54
CA ALA A 10 -8.75 -1.95 -7.48
C ALA A 10 -10.07 -2.50 -6.92
N GLN A 11 -10.95 -3.03 -7.77
CA GLN A 11 -12.20 -3.66 -7.33
C GLN A 11 -11.97 -4.92 -6.49
N LYS A 12 -11.05 -5.81 -6.92
CA LYS A 12 -10.66 -7.01 -6.16
C LYS A 12 -9.99 -6.64 -4.84
N LEU A 13 -9.17 -5.60 -4.83
CA LEU A 13 -8.52 -5.08 -3.63
C LEU A 13 -9.56 -4.59 -2.61
N GLU A 14 -10.54 -3.79 -3.05
CA GLU A 14 -11.61 -3.29 -2.19
C GLU A 14 -12.47 -4.42 -1.60
N GLN A 15 -12.77 -5.44 -2.41
CA GLN A 15 -13.51 -6.60 -1.94
C GLN A 15 -12.73 -7.38 -0.87
N THR A 16 -11.43 -7.59 -1.10
CA THR A 16 -10.53 -8.26 -0.14
C THR A 16 -10.45 -7.48 1.18
N VAL A 17 -10.35 -6.15 1.12
CA VAL A 17 -10.33 -5.28 2.31
C VAL A 17 -11.63 -5.38 3.10
N LYS A 18 -12.80 -5.42 2.43
CA LYS A 18 -14.10 -5.59 3.11
C LYS A 18 -14.17 -6.92 3.85
N GLU A 19 -13.79 -8.02 3.19
CA GLU A 19 -13.81 -9.36 3.79
C GLU A 19 -12.89 -9.44 5.02
N LEU A 20 -11.69 -8.90 4.92
CA LEU A 20 -10.73 -8.87 6.05
C LEU A 20 -11.20 -7.96 7.19
N THR A 21 -11.83 -6.83 6.88
CA THR A 21 -12.40 -5.92 7.89
C THR A 21 -13.47 -6.64 8.70
N SER A 22 -14.41 -7.29 8.02
CA SER A 22 -15.46 -8.08 8.69
C SER A 22 -14.89 -9.24 9.48
N ALA A 23 -13.81 -9.89 9.01
CA ALA A 23 -13.18 -10.99 9.74
C ALA A 23 -12.55 -10.54 11.08
N VAL A 24 -12.05 -9.30 11.17
CA VAL A 24 -11.43 -8.76 12.40
C VAL A 24 -12.39 -7.90 13.23
N GLU A 25 -13.60 -7.66 12.74
CA GLU A 25 -14.64 -6.91 13.45
C GLU A 25 -14.97 -7.58 14.79
N GLY A 26 -14.95 -6.81 15.88
CA GLY A 26 -15.12 -7.33 17.24
C GLY A 26 -13.88 -8.00 17.84
N GLN A 27 -12.79 -8.18 17.10
CA GLN A 27 -11.52 -8.70 17.65
C GLN A 27 -10.70 -7.55 18.25
N LYS A 28 -10.83 -7.33 19.56
CA LYS A 28 -10.10 -6.26 20.27
C LYS A 28 -8.58 -6.39 20.08
N GLY A 29 -7.96 -5.30 19.62
CA GLY A 29 -6.52 -5.15 19.53
C GLY A 29 -5.88 -5.79 18.30
N LYS A 30 -6.66 -6.33 17.35
CA LYS A 30 -6.17 -6.84 16.05
C LYS A 30 -6.46 -5.85 14.93
N GLY A 31 -5.60 -5.84 13.92
CA GLY A 31 -5.76 -5.02 12.73
C GLY A 31 -4.89 -5.52 11.59
N PHE A 32 -5.02 -4.88 10.43
CA PHE A 32 -4.21 -5.17 9.27
C PHE A 32 -3.91 -3.90 8.47
N ILE A 33 -2.80 -3.93 7.75
CA ILE A 33 -2.42 -2.95 6.72
C ILE A 33 -2.41 -3.70 5.40
N PHE A 34 -3.15 -3.18 4.42
CA PHE A 34 -3.22 -3.73 3.08
C PHE A 34 -2.81 -2.64 2.09
N ILE A 35 -1.72 -2.86 1.34
CA ILE A 35 -1.20 -1.91 0.35
C ILE A 35 -1.24 -2.62 -1.00
N GLY A 36 -2.09 -2.14 -1.91
CA GLY A 36 -2.10 -2.57 -3.30
C GLY A 36 -1.40 -1.53 -4.16
N VAL A 37 -0.48 -1.97 -5.01
CA VAL A 37 0.19 -1.14 -6.01
C VAL A 37 -0.14 -1.71 -7.38
N GLU A 38 -0.76 -0.89 -8.21
CA GLU A 38 -1.04 -1.17 -9.61
C GLU A 38 -0.10 -0.31 -10.46
N CYS A 39 0.88 -0.93 -11.12
CA CYS A 39 1.69 -0.26 -12.13
C CYS A 39 0.95 -0.30 -13.47
N LEU A 40 0.36 0.83 -13.85
CA LEU A 40 -0.20 1.05 -15.18
C LEU A 40 0.92 1.58 -16.07
N GLU A 41 1.68 0.71 -16.74
CA GLU A 41 2.50 1.16 -17.87
C GLU A 41 1.64 1.15 -19.15
N ASP A 42 1.76 2.22 -19.94
CA ASP A 42 1.10 2.32 -21.24
C ASP A 42 1.73 1.31 -22.21
N GLY A 43 1.13 0.12 -22.29
CA GLY A 43 1.34 -0.81 -23.40
C GLY A 43 2.30 -1.98 -23.17
N ASP A 44 2.80 -2.23 -21.95
CA ASP A 44 3.54 -3.45 -21.65
C ASP A 44 2.75 -4.40 -20.73
N ALA A 45 2.78 -5.69 -21.06
CA ALA A 45 1.93 -6.73 -20.46
C ALA A 45 2.33 -7.08 -19.01
N ASP A 46 3.40 -6.48 -18.50
CA ASP A 46 3.91 -6.66 -17.14
C ASP A 46 3.33 -5.60 -16.18
N SER A 47 1.99 -5.57 -16.07
CA SER A 47 1.34 -4.87 -14.96
C SER A 47 1.70 -5.56 -13.65
N THR A 48 2.80 -5.12 -13.04
CA THR A 48 3.24 -5.65 -11.75
C THR A 48 2.27 -5.17 -10.69
N ASN A 49 1.35 -6.05 -10.34
CA ASN A 49 0.41 -5.86 -9.25
C ASN A 49 1.05 -6.38 -7.97
N ALA A 50 1.43 -5.49 -7.06
CA ALA A 50 2.00 -5.87 -5.78
C ALA A 50 0.97 -5.68 -4.67
N VAL A 51 0.82 -6.69 -3.82
CA VAL A 51 -0.02 -6.63 -2.62
C VAL A 51 0.83 -6.92 -1.40
N ILE A 52 0.82 -6.01 -0.44
CA ILE A 52 1.46 -6.16 0.86
C ILE A 52 0.38 -6.23 1.92
N ALA A 53 0.33 -7.35 2.64
CA ALA A 53 -0.62 -7.57 3.74
C ALA A 53 0.15 -7.80 5.04
N ILE A 54 -0.07 -6.95 6.03
CA ILE A 54 0.48 -7.10 7.38
C ILE A 54 -0.70 -7.23 8.33
N ALA A 55 -0.83 -8.35 9.04
CA ALA A 55 -1.91 -8.59 9.99
C ALA A 55 -1.34 -8.94 11.37
N GLY A 56 -1.99 -8.47 12.43
CA GLY A 56 -1.58 -8.80 13.80
C GLY A 56 -2.25 -7.92 14.84
N SER A 57 -1.83 -8.09 16.10
CA SER A 57 -2.13 -7.12 17.16
C SER A 57 -1.23 -5.88 17.06
N GLY A 58 -1.56 -4.79 17.75
CA GLY A 58 -0.83 -3.51 17.63
C GLY A 58 0.70 -3.63 17.56
N ARG A 59 1.34 -4.37 18.48
CA ARG A 59 2.78 -4.62 18.44
C ARG A 59 3.22 -5.47 17.24
N GLN A 60 2.46 -6.50 16.89
CA GLN A 60 2.76 -7.39 15.76
C GLN A 60 2.64 -6.68 14.41
N ILE A 61 1.75 -5.69 14.28
CA ILE A 61 1.66 -4.86 13.08
C ILE A 61 2.95 -4.03 12.91
N VAL A 62 3.42 -3.41 14.00
CA VAL A 62 4.67 -2.64 14.00
C VAL A 62 5.87 -3.53 13.67
N GLU A 63 5.94 -4.72 14.26
CA GLU A 63 6.98 -5.71 13.99
C GLU A 63 6.92 -6.22 12.53
N GLY A 64 5.73 -6.48 12.01
CA GLY A 64 5.52 -6.89 10.61
C GLY A 64 5.94 -5.80 9.62
N LEU A 65 5.64 -4.53 9.92
CA LEU A 65 6.11 -3.40 9.11
C LEU A 65 7.63 -3.26 9.18
N ALA A 66 8.23 -3.42 10.36
CA ALA A 66 9.68 -3.39 10.51
C ALA A 66 10.36 -4.54 9.75
N GLN A 67 9.78 -5.73 9.73
CA GLN A 67 10.26 -6.86 8.94
C GLN A 67 10.12 -6.59 7.44
N PHE A 68 9.01 -6.00 7.00
CA PHE A 68 8.83 -5.58 5.61
C PHE A 68 9.91 -4.59 5.16
N ILE A 69 10.23 -3.58 5.98
CA ILE A 69 11.27 -2.59 5.63
C ILE A 69 12.67 -3.24 5.58
N LYS A 70 12.94 -4.20 6.48
CA LYS A 70 14.25 -4.87 6.58
C LYS A 70 14.45 -5.99 5.55
N ASN A 71 13.38 -6.53 4.98
CA ASN A 71 13.47 -7.64 4.03
C ASN A 71 14.15 -7.17 2.73
N PRO A 72 15.25 -7.81 2.29
CA PRO A 72 15.98 -7.43 1.07
C PRO A 72 15.14 -7.37 -0.20
N GLN A 73 14.07 -8.16 -0.31
CA GLN A 73 13.19 -8.18 -1.49
C GLN A 73 12.28 -6.94 -1.56
N THR A 74 11.90 -6.39 -0.42
CA THR A 74 10.95 -5.27 -0.31
C THR A 74 11.64 -3.94 -0.01
N ARG A 75 12.91 -3.99 0.42
CA ARG A 75 13.76 -2.82 0.67
C ARG A 75 13.84 -1.84 -0.53
N PRO A 76 14.01 -2.29 -1.80
CA PRO A 76 14.04 -1.37 -2.93
C PRO A 76 12.74 -0.57 -3.14
N ILE A 77 11.59 -1.14 -2.75
CA ILE A 77 10.29 -0.46 -2.81
C ILE A 77 10.26 0.66 -1.76
N MET A 78 10.73 0.37 -0.55
CA MET A 78 10.79 1.37 0.53
C MET A 78 11.76 2.50 0.21
N ASP A 79 12.94 2.19 -0.35
CA ASP A 79 13.93 3.19 -0.75
C ASP A 79 13.35 4.15 -1.81
N LYS A 80 12.62 3.63 -2.80
CA LYS A 80 11.90 4.44 -3.79
C LYS A 80 10.81 5.31 -3.15
N ALA A 81 10.01 4.76 -2.23
CA ALA A 81 8.95 5.50 -1.54
C ALA A 81 9.51 6.67 -0.73
N MET A 82 10.61 6.46 0.01
CA MET A 82 11.26 7.51 0.80
C MET A 82 11.82 8.65 -0.08
N ASN A 83 12.39 8.31 -1.23
CA ASN A 83 12.86 9.31 -2.20
C ASN A 83 11.71 10.16 -2.76
N LEU A 84 10.56 9.55 -3.07
CA LEU A 84 9.38 10.28 -3.53
C LEU A 84 8.83 11.23 -2.46
N VAL A 85 8.76 10.78 -1.20
CA VAL A 85 8.34 11.64 -0.08
C VAL A 85 9.27 12.85 0.06
N ALA A 86 10.58 12.65 -0.03
CA ALA A 86 11.55 13.74 0.05
C ALA A 86 11.38 14.76 -1.09
N LEU A 87 11.15 14.29 -2.32
CA LEU A 87 10.88 15.17 -3.47
C LEU A 87 9.58 15.97 -3.30
N GLY A 88 8.53 15.35 -2.77
CA GLY A 88 7.27 16.03 -2.45
C GLY A 88 7.46 17.14 -1.42
N SER A 89 8.18 16.86 -0.33
CA SER A 89 8.50 17.88 0.69
C SER A 89 9.29 19.07 0.11
N ILE A 90 10.20 18.82 -0.84
CA ILE A 90 10.92 19.89 -1.55
C ILE A 90 9.96 20.71 -2.43
N ALA A 91 9.06 20.05 -3.16
CA ALA A 91 8.07 20.73 -3.99
C ALA A 91 7.12 21.61 -3.15
N ASP A 92 6.68 21.13 -1.99
CA ASP A 92 5.86 21.88 -1.04
C ASP A 92 6.60 23.14 -0.53
N LEU A 93 7.89 23.03 -0.23
CA LEU A 93 8.74 24.17 0.16
C LEU A 93 8.89 25.21 -0.96
N LEU A 94 8.94 24.77 -2.22
CA LEU A 94 9.09 25.66 -3.38
C LEU A 94 7.79 26.34 -3.78
N THR A 95 6.65 25.73 -3.46
CA THR A 95 5.30 26.21 -3.82
C THR A 95 4.60 26.98 -2.71
N SER A 96 5.08 26.91 -1.47
CA SER A 96 4.55 27.65 -0.31
C SER A 96 4.94 29.15 -0.26
N LYS A 97 5.05 29.79 -1.44
CA LYS A 97 5.22 31.24 -1.58
C LYS A 97 3.89 31.98 -1.66
#